data_AF-A0A329SCD6-F1
#
_entry.id   AF-A0A329SCD6-F1
#
_cell.length_a   1.000
_cell.length_b   1.000
_cell.length_c   1.000
_cell.angle_alpha   90.00
_cell.angle_beta   90.00
_cell.angle_gamma   90.00
#
_symmetry.space_group_name_H-M   'P 1'
#
loop_
_entity.id
_entity.type
_entity.pdbx_description
1 polymer ?
#
loop_
_entity_poly.entity_id
_entity_poly.type
_entity_poly.pdbx_seq_one_letter_code
_entity_poly.pdbx_strand_id
1 'polypeptide(L)'
;MQHVRREHPNFEAEMLEATTAETGSLLKYVRRTSHTLYGWLLWTIMRNLPLSFCENRTTRRYTTLDPICVETLRATMEGVVLAVERSIASEMPDIFGLILDGWTHLSEHYLAV
;
A
#
# COMPACT_ATOMS: atom_id res chain seq x y z
N MET A 1 6.24 25.55 -9.07
CA MET A 1 4.89 25.39 -9.65
C MET A 1 4.22 26.69 -10.11
N GLN A 2 4.61 27.88 -9.63
CA GLN A 2 3.92 29.13 -9.98
C GLN A 2 4.06 29.54 -11.46
N HIS A 3 5.18 29.22 -12.11
CA HIS A 3 5.38 29.50 -13.53
C HIS A 3 4.53 28.59 -14.43
N VAL A 4 4.40 27.30 -14.09
CA VAL A 4 3.57 26.34 -14.84
C VAL A 4 2.11 26.78 -14.84
N ARG A 5 1.60 27.18 -13.67
CA ARG A 5 0.23 27.70 -13.51
C ARG A 5 -0.05 28.99 -14.29
N ARG A 6 0.98 29.81 -14.52
CA ARG A 6 0.85 31.08 -15.25
C ARG A 6 0.88 30.87 -16.77
N GLU A 7 1.80 30.03 -17.24
CA GLU A 7 2.03 29.82 -18.68
C GLU A 7 1.11 28.73 -19.27
N HIS A 8 0.61 27.81 -18.42
CA HIS A 8 -0.28 26.72 -18.83
C HIS A 8 -1.50 26.67 -17.91
N PRO A 9 -2.51 27.53 -18.13
CA PRO A 9 -3.70 27.61 -17.26
C PRO A 9 -4.48 26.30 -17.17
N ASN A 10 -4.42 25.47 -18.22
CA ASN A 10 -5.15 24.21 -18.32
C ASN A 10 -4.30 22.97 -17.96
N PHE A 11 -3.09 23.15 -17.42
CA PHE A 11 -2.15 22.04 -17.23
C PHE A 11 -2.69 20.91 -16.35
N GLU A 12 -3.59 21.19 -15.39
CA GLU A 12 -4.19 20.15 -14.54
C GLU A 12 -5.13 19.25 -15.33
N ALA A 13 -5.93 19.81 -16.25
CA ALA A 13 -6.81 19.05 -17.13
C ALA A 13 -6.02 18.26 -18.17
N GLU A 14 -5.00 18.90 -18.78
CA GLU A 14 -4.10 18.23 -19.74
C GLU A 14 -3.32 17.09 -19.09
N MET A 15 -2.86 17.26 -17.84
CA MET A 15 -2.22 16.17 -17.09
C MET A 15 -3.17 15.02 -16.74
N LEU A 16 -4.45 15.32 -16.51
CA LEU A 16 -5.46 14.31 -16.20
C LEU A 16 -5.83 13.47 -17.44
N GLU A 17 -5.86 14.11 -18.61
CA GLU A 17 -6.15 13.47 -19.89
C GLU A 17 -4.92 12.77 -20.50
N ALA A 18 -3.70 13.17 -20.10
CA ALA A 18 -2.46 12.60 -20.60
C ALA A 18 -2.37 11.09 -20.31
N THR A 19 -2.09 10.33 -21.36
CA THR A 19 -1.87 8.89 -21.26
C THR A 19 -0.54 8.57 -20.59
N THR A 20 -0.40 7.39 -19.99
CA THR A 20 0.88 6.91 -19.42
C THR A 20 2.05 6.91 -20.41
N ALA A 21 1.77 6.86 -21.71
CA ALA A 21 2.79 6.98 -22.76
C ALA A 21 3.31 8.42 -22.90
N GLU A 22 2.45 9.43 -22.69
CA GLU A 22 2.76 10.86 -22.80
C GLU A 22 3.40 11.42 -21.53
N THR A 23 2.95 10.98 -20.35
CA THR A 23 3.50 11.45 -19.06
C THR A 23 4.77 10.70 -18.64
N GLY A 24 5.05 9.55 -19.26
CA GLY A 24 6.14 8.66 -18.86
C GLY A 24 5.95 8.04 -17.46
N SER A 25 6.89 7.20 -17.03
CA SER A 25 6.80 6.53 -15.73
C SER A 25 7.33 7.41 -14.59
N LEU A 26 6.49 7.66 -13.58
CA LEU A 26 6.90 8.32 -12.33
C LEU A 26 7.87 7.49 -11.48
N LEU A 27 8.09 6.21 -11.81
CA LEU A 27 8.98 5.30 -11.07
C LEU A 27 10.41 5.86 -10.96
N LYS A 28 10.87 6.65 -11.93
CA LYS A 28 12.19 7.31 -11.88
C LYS A 28 12.33 8.31 -10.73
N TYR A 29 11.22 8.86 -10.24
CA TYR A 29 11.19 9.85 -9.16
C TYR A 29 10.89 9.21 -7.80
N VAL A 30 10.50 7.94 -7.77
CA VAL A 30 10.23 7.20 -6.53
C VAL A 30 11.55 6.66 -5.97
N ARG A 31 11.75 6.82 -4.65
CA ARG A 31 12.90 6.22 -3.98
C ARG A 31 12.86 4.70 -4.16
N ARG A 32 13.98 4.11 -4.57
CA ARG A 32 14.10 2.65 -4.78
C ARG A 32 13.65 1.85 -3.57
N THR A 33 13.98 2.31 -2.36
CA THR A 33 13.54 1.66 -1.10
C THR A 33 12.02 1.63 -0.97
N SER A 34 11.34 2.75 -1.24
CA SER A 34 9.87 2.83 -1.23
C SER A 34 9.24 1.90 -2.26
N HIS A 35 9.81 1.84 -3.47
CA HIS A 35 9.36 0.92 -4.51
C HIS A 35 9.52 -0.56 -4.09
N THR A 36 10.67 -0.91 -3.51
CA THR A 36 10.94 -2.26 -2.98
C THR A 36 9.94 -2.65 -1.90
N LEU A 37 9.71 -1.78 -0.91
CA LEU A 37 8.77 -2.02 0.18
C LEU A 37 7.33 -2.21 -0.33
N TYR A 38 6.90 -1.33 -1.25
CA TYR A 38 5.60 -1.45 -1.90
C TYR A 38 5.45 -2.77 -2.65
N GLY A 39 6.47 -3.16 -3.44
CA GLY A 39 6.45 -4.41 -4.19
C GLY A 39 6.32 -5.64 -3.29
N TRP A 40 7.05 -5.68 -2.18
CA TRP A 40 6.95 -6.77 -1.20
C TRP A 40 5.60 -6.82 -0.48
N LEU A 41 5.05 -5.67 -0.08
CA LEU A 41 3.72 -5.58 0.53
C LEU A 41 2.64 -6.06 -0.43
N LEU A 42 2.62 -5.49 -1.63
CA LEU A 42 1.62 -5.82 -2.66
C LEU A 42 1.64 -7.32 -2.94
N TRP A 43 2.82 -7.91 -3.14
CA TRP A 43 2.93 -9.32 -3.44
C TRP A 43 2.45 -10.19 -2.27
N THR A 44 2.92 -9.90 -1.05
CA THR A 44 2.59 -10.71 0.13
C THR A 44 1.10 -10.65 0.44
N ILE A 45 0.51 -9.46 0.42
CA ILE A 45 -0.91 -9.22 0.76
C ILE A 45 -1.83 -9.76 -0.35
N MET A 46 -1.62 -9.36 -1.60
CA MET A 46 -2.54 -9.73 -2.70
C MET A 46 -2.53 -11.22 -3.02
N ARG A 47 -1.44 -11.93 -2.67
CA ARG A 47 -1.34 -13.38 -2.85
C ARG A 47 -1.56 -14.16 -1.56
N ASN A 48 -1.90 -13.48 -0.47
CA ASN A 48 -2.11 -14.06 0.86
C ASN A 48 -0.98 -15.03 1.25
N LEU A 49 0.27 -14.57 1.12
CA LEU A 49 1.46 -15.36 1.40
C LEU A 49 1.94 -15.15 2.85
N PRO A 50 2.63 -16.12 3.46
CA PRO A 50 3.26 -15.94 4.76
C PRO A 50 4.25 -14.77 4.76
N LEU A 51 4.39 -14.04 5.86
CA LEU A 51 5.36 -12.93 5.96
C LEU A 51 6.80 -13.38 5.69
N SER A 52 7.15 -14.63 6.05
CA SER A 52 8.46 -15.25 5.76
C SER A 52 8.77 -15.39 4.27
N PHE A 53 7.79 -15.15 3.38
CA PHE A 53 7.97 -15.17 1.93
C PHE A 53 9.05 -14.19 1.45
N CYS A 54 9.17 -13.01 2.06
CA CYS A 54 10.19 -12.02 1.68
C CYS A 54 11.63 -12.49 2.00
N GLU A 55 11.77 -13.48 2.90
CA GLU A 55 13.03 -14.08 3.29
C GLU A 55 13.34 -15.39 2.57
N ASN A 56 12.37 -15.92 1.83
CA ASN A 56 12.54 -17.19 1.13
C ASN A 56 13.68 -17.09 0.10
N ARG A 57 14.65 -18.00 0.21
CA ARG A 57 15.85 -18.02 -0.64
C ARG A 57 15.54 -18.16 -2.12
N THR A 58 14.55 -18.96 -2.48
CA THR A 58 14.11 -19.17 -3.87
C THR A 58 13.44 -17.90 -4.38
N THR A 59 12.53 -17.30 -3.62
CA THR A 59 11.89 -16.03 -3.99
C THR A 59 12.93 -14.93 -4.21
N ARG A 60 13.86 -14.75 -3.28
CA ARG A 60 14.95 -13.77 -3.39
C ARG A 60 15.85 -14.00 -4.61
N ARG A 61 16.01 -15.25 -5.06
CA ARG A 61 16.79 -15.58 -6.25
C ARG A 61 16.11 -15.16 -7.55
N TYR A 62 14.78 -15.15 -7.58
CA TYR A 62 14.01 -14.92 -8.81
C TYR A 62 13.31 -13.55 -8.88
N THR A 63 13.34 -12.78 -7.80
CA THR A 63 12.79 -11.41 -7.76
C THR A 63 13.83 -10.36 -8.17
N THR A 64 13.35 -9.23 -8.66
CA THR A 64 14.16 -8.01 -8.89
C THR A 64 14.09 -7.03 -7.71
N LEU A 65 13.26 -7.32 -6.70
CA LEU A 65 13.14 -6.49 -5.49
C LEU A 65 14.37 -6.69 -4.59
N ASP A 66 14.85 -5.60 -3.99
CA ASP A 66 15.94 -5.70 -3.03
C ASP A 66 15.49 -6.54 -1.81
N PRO A 67 16.35 -7.43 -1.25
CA PRO A 67 15.97 -8.26 -0.12
C PRO A 67 15.60 -7.43 1.12
N ILE A 68 14.52 -7.83 1.80
CA ILE A 68 14.11 -7.27 3.11
C ILE A 68 13.91 -8.40 4.12
N CYS A 69 13.93 -8.08 5.41
CA CYS A 69 13.56 -9.03 6.46
C CYS A 69 12.07 -8.95 6.82
N VAL A 70 11.57 -9.96 7.53
CA VAL A 70 10.18 -10.00 8.02
C VAL A 70 9.86 -8.79 8.88
N GLU A 71 10.79 -8.35 9.74
CA GLU A 71 10.58 -7.21 10.63
C GLU A 71 10.37 -5.91 9.84
N THR A 72 11.11 -5.75 8.73
CA THR A 72 10.97 -4.58 7.85
C THR A 72 9.62 -4.61 7.13
N LEU A 73 9.21 -5.79 6.63
CA LEU A 73 7.91 -5.96 5.99
C LEU A 73 6.77 -5.65 6.98
N ARG A 74 6.85 -6.19 8.20
CA ARG A 74 5.86 -5.96 9.26
C ARG A 74 5.77 -4.49 9.65
N ALA A 75 6.89 -3.83 9.94
CA ALA A 75 6.90 -2.41 10.30
C ALA A 75 6.32 -1.52 9.19
N THR A 76 6.59 -1.88 7.92
CA THR A 76 6.00 -1.17 6.78
C THR A 76 4.50 -1.41 6.70
N MET A 77 4.05 -2.64 6.92
CA MET A 77 2.63 -3.01 6.94
C MET A 77 1.86 -2.28 8.05
N GLU A 78 2.42 -2.18 9.25
CA GLU A 78 1.88 -1.39 10.37
C GLU A 78 1.71 0.09 9.98
N GLY A 79 2.70 0.67 9.30
CA GLY A 79 2.61 2.04 8.78
C GLY A 79 1.49 2.22 7.75
N VAL A 80 1.27 1.22 6.89
CA VAL A 80 0.17 1.25 5.91
C VAL A 80 -1.18 1.11 6.59
N VAL A 81 -1.32 0.23 7.60
CA VAL A 81 -2.55 0.11 8.39
C VAL A 81 -2.92 1.46 9.00
N LEU A 82 -1.98 2.15 9.63
CA LEU A 82 -2.23 3.47 10.20
C LEU A 82 -2.65 4.51 9.15
N ALA A 83 -2.08 4.46 7.95
CA ALA A 83 -2.47 5.35 6.86
C ALA A 83 -3.91 5.05 6.39
N VAL A 84 -4.27 3.77 6.25
CA VAL A 84 -5.60 3.34 5.87
C VAL A 84 -6.63 3.70 6.94
N GLU A 85 -6.32 3.48 8.22
CA GLU A 85 -7.18 3.89 9.34
C GLU A 85 -7.48 5.39 9.31
N ARG A 86 -6.47 6.23 9.03
CA ARG A 86 -6.67 7.68 8.90
C ARG A 86 -7.55 8.05 7.71
N SER A 87 -7.38 7.39 6.57
CA SER A 87 -8.23 7.60 5.40
C SER A 87 -9.68 7.20 5.70
N ILE A 88 -9.90 6.02 6.28
CA ILE A 88 -11.23 5.56 6.69
C ILE A 88 -11.83 6.53 7.70
N ALA A 89 -11.08 6.95 8.72
CA ALA A 89 -11.56 7.90 9.72
C ALA A 89 -11.96 9.26 9.12
N SER A 90 -11.28 9.71 8.05
CA SER A 90 -11.64 10.94 7.35
C SER A 90 -12.92 10.84 6.52
N GLU A 91 -13.32 9.62 6.15
CA GLU A 91 -14.51 9.33 5.35
C GLU A 91 -15.68 8.79 6.21
N MET A 92 -15.43 8.48 7.48
CA MET A 92 -16.41 7.88 8.38
C MET A 92 -17.49 8.90 8.78
N PRO A 93 -18.78 8.56 8.67
CA PRO A 93 -19.87 9.44 9.11
C PRO A 93 -20.00 9.46 10.64
N ASP A 94 -20.58 10.54 11.18
CA ASP A 94 -20.84 10.69 12.64
C ASP A 94 -21.74 9.58 13.21
N ILE A 95 -22.57 8.97 12.36
CA ILE A 95 -23.46 7.86 12.70
C ILE A 95 -23.15 6.69 11.77
N PHE A 96 -22.72 5.57 12.33
CA PHE A 96 -22.44 4.32 11.63
C PHE A 96 -22.92 3.13 12.45
N GLY A 97 -23.11 1.99 11.79
CA GLY A 97 -23.44 0.72 12.44
C GLY A 97 -22.20 -0.17 12.53
N LEU A 98 -22.10 -0.96 13.61
CA LEU A 98 -21.10 -2.02 13.76
C LEU A 98 -21.82 -3.37 13.73
N ILE A 99 -21.22 -4.36 13.07
CA ILE A 99 -21.71 -5.74 13.07
C ILE A 99 -20.73 -6.56 13.87
N LEU A 100 -21.20 -7.10 14.99
CA LEU A 100 -20.39 -7.96 15.84
C LEU A 100 -20.68 -9.42 15.51
N ASP A 101 -19.64 -10.18 15.20
CA ASP A 101 -19.73 -11.63 14.98
C ASP A 101 -18.88 -12.39 15.99
N GLY A 102 -19.46 -13.39 16.64
CA GLY A 102 -18.86 -14.10 17.76
C GLY A 102 -18.69 -15.58 17.46
N TRP A 103 -17.50 -16.11 17.70
CA TRP A 103 -17.19 -17.53 17.54
C TRP A 103 -16.47 -18.08 18.76
N THR A 104 -16.73 -19.32 19.16
CA THR A 104 -15.93 -20.03 20.19
C THR A 104 -15.24 -21.25 19.58
N HIS A 105 -13.93 -21.36 19.77
CA HIS A 105 -13.16 -22.54 19.38
C HIS A 105 -12.40 -23.07 20.60
N LEU A 106 -12.73 -24.29 21.03
CA LEU A 106 -12.19 -24.89 22.26
C LEU A 106 -12.43 -23.97 23.47
N SER A 107 -11.37 -23.49 24.12
CA SER A 107 -11.42 -22.56 25.25
C SER A 107 -11.28 -21.09 24.86
N GLU A 108 -11.18 -20.78 23.56
CA GLU A 108 -10.96 -19.42 23.06
C GLU A 108 -12.25 -18.84 22.49
N HIS A 109 -12.56 -17.61 22.91
CA HIS A 109 -13.69 -16.83 22.45
C HIS A 109 -13.19 -15.70 21.54
N TYR A 110 -13.73 -15.65 20.33
CA TYR A 110 -13.38 -14.70 19.28
C TYR A 110 -14.56 -13.74 19.06
N LEU A 111 -14.24 -12.47 18.87
CA LEU A 111 -15.19 -11.43 18.50
C LEU A 111 -14.61 -10.66 17.30
N ALA A 112 -15.27 -10.73 16.16
CA ALA A 112 -15.04 -9.85 15.04
C ALA A 112 -15.96 -8.62 15.18
N VAL A 113 -15.44 -7.47 14.75
CA VAL A 113 -16.09 -6.15 14.76
C VAL A 113 -16.14 -5.62 13.34
#